data_AF-A0A2P8CFZ7-F1
#
_entry.id   AF-A0A2P8CFZ7-F1
#
_cell.length_a   1.000
_cell.length_b   1.000
_cell.length_c   1.000
_cell.angle_alpha   90.00
_cell.angle_beta   90.00
_cell.angle_gamma   90.00
#
_symmetry.space_group_name_H-M   'P 1'
#
loop_
_entity.id
_entity.type
_entity.pdbx_description
1 polymer ?
#
loop_
_entity_poly.entity_id
_entity_poly.type
_entity_poly.pdbx_seq_one_letter_code
_entity_poly.pdbx_strand_id
1 'polypeptide(L)'
;MKILFQPNTYFHFCKSYIFVDEEEMLTMGKDPQKKKVLNNLQSEDSLLVIKTIKELRETGNSSYIPVLIELLHSTDNPEIKQKIIRLLGELKYSDAIPRIVDAIQDKKYASELKELVSVCWENGLDFSQYLSLFVDLVIESEFMVAFEAFTVIENMSGKIDDAYKAEQVEKIKAAMETAPAEKMSLLEDLEKIIPEIREQTEQQF
;
A
#
# COMPACT_ATOMS: atom_id res chain seq x y z
N MET A 1 53.89 -0.42 9.39
CA MET A 1 53.38 -0.72 8.04
C MET A 1 51.86 -0.85 8.14
N LYS A 2 51.11 0.10 7.57
CA LYS A 2 49.63 0.10 7.53
C LYS A 2 49.19 -0.87 6.42
N ILE A 3 48.35 -1.84 6.75
CA ILE A 3 47.48 -2.62 5.85
C ILE A 3 46.22 -2.90 6.70
N LEU A 4 45.18 -2.07 6.59
CA LEU A 4 43.95 -2.21 5.79
C LEU A 4 43.09 -3.45 6.13
N PHE A 5 41.90 -3.15 6.70
CA PHE A 5 40.56 -3.79 6.63
C PHE A 5 40.50 -5.25 6.11
N GLN A 6 39.88 -6.21 6.81
CA GLN A 6 38.46 -6.32 7.23
C GLN A 6 38.35 -7.22 8.50
N PRO A 7 37.22 -7.22 9.23
CA PRO A 7 36.31 -8.35 9.04
C PRO A 7 34.83 -7.98 8.99
N ASN A 8 34.20 -8.59 7.99
CA ASN A 8 32.78 -8.82 7.86
C ASN A 8 32.30 -9.69 9.05
N THR A 9 31.31 -9.20 9.81
CA THR A 9 30.45 -10.07 10.62
C THR A 9 29.09 -9.42 10.74
N TYR A 10 28.14 -10.00 10.00
CA TYR A 10 26.72 -10.08 10.26
C TYR A 10 26.25 -9.47 11.59
N PHE A 11 25.50 -8.38 11.48
CA PHE A 11 24.47 -8.04 12.46
C PHE A 11 23.14 -7.90 11.71
N HIS A 12 22.42 -9.01 11.70
CA HIS A 12 20.97 -9.04 11.48
C HIS A 12 20.25 -8.31 12.63
N PHE A 13 19.00 -7.95 12.35
CA PHE A 13 18.04 -7.21 13.18
C PHE A 13 18.18 -5.68 13.16
N CYS A 14 17.77 -5.09 12.03
CA CYS A 14 17.42 -3.68 11.99
C CYS A 14 15.95 -3.49 12.44
N LYS A 15 15.77 -2.52 13.31
CA LYS A 15 14.55 -2.25 14.09
C LYS A 15 13.40 -1.82 13.18
N SER A 16 12.19 -2.29 13.52
CA SER A 16 10.92 -1.72 13.09
C SER A 16 10.79 -0.29 13.63
N TYR A 17 11.17 0.70 12.83
CA TYR A 17 10.80 2.09 13.04
C TYR A 17 10.50 2.67 11.66
N ILE A 18 9.22 3.00 11.48
CA ILE A 18 8.64 4.00 10.59
C ILE A 18 9.73 4.81 9.85
N PHE A 19 9.92 4.55 8.55
CA PHE A 19 10.61 5.48 7.66
C PHE A 19 9.67 6.65 7.34
N VAL A 20 9.41 7.47 8.35
CA VAL A 20 9.20 8.91 8.15
C VAL A 20 10.47 9.51 8.72
N ASP A 21 11.32 10.07 7.85
CA ASP A 21 12.56 10.70 8.26
C ASP A 21 12.30 11.63 9.47
N GLU A 22 13.18 11.66 10.45
CA GLU A 22 13.04 12.60 11.58
C GLU A 22 13.08 14.06 11.09
N GLU A 23 13.74 14.31 9.94
CA GLU A 23 13.77 15.59 9.20
C GLU A 23 12.44 15.94 8.50
N GLU A 24 11.84 15.00 7.76
CA GLU A 24 10.39 14.75 7.71
C GLU A 24 9.47 15.54 8.66
N MET A 25 9.29 14.95 9.84
CA MET A 25 8.47 15.43 10.96
C MET A 25 8.89 16.82 11.48
N LEU A 26 10.20 17.12 11.52
CA LEU A 26 10.72 18.41 11.99
C LEU A 26 10.45 19.56 11.01
N THR A 27 10.35 19.29 9.70
CA THR A 27 9.99 20.30 8.69
C THR A 27 8.48 20.47 8.54
N MET A 28 7.67 19.46 8.90
CA MET A 28 6.20 19.50 8.88
C MET A 28 5.58 20.58 9.79
N GLY A 29 6.29 21.04 10.82
CA GLY A 29 5.80 22.03 11.79
C GLY A 29 5.95 23.51 11.41
N LYS A 30 6.57 23.85 10.27
CA LYS A 30 6.90 25.25 9.90
C LYS A 30 5.91 25.89 8.93
N ASP A 31 5.10 25.12 8.21
CA ASP A 31 4.06 25.62 7.32
C ASP A 31 2.74 25.81 8.10
N PRO A 32 2.25 27.07 8.28
CA PRO A 32 1.00 27.34 8.97
C PRO A 32 -0.22 26.62 8.36
N GLN A 33 -0.22 26.41 7.04
CA GLN A 33 -1.30 25.73 6.35
C GLN A 33 -1.30 24.24 6.66
N LYS A 34 -0.12 23.60 6.61
CA LYS A 34 0.04 22.18 6.99
C LYS A 34 -0.36 21.94 8.44
N LYS A 35 0.09 22.79 9.36
CA LYS A 35 -0.31 22.71 10.78
C LYS A 35 -1.81 22.84 10.98
N LYS A 36 -2.47 23.74 10.24
CA LYS A 36 -3.92 23.91 10.30
C LYS A 36 -4.66 22.65 9.84
N VAL A 37 -4.23 22.04 8.74
CA VAL A 37 -4.83 20.80 8.22
C VAL A 37 -4.70 19.68 9.26
N LEU A 38 -3.52 19.49 9.85
CA LEU A 38 -3.31 18.45 10.87
C LEU A 38 -4.22 18.66 12.08
N ASN A 39 -4.29 19.89 12.61
CA ASN A 39 -5.18 20.21 13.72
C ASN A 39 -6.66 19.95 13.38
N ASN A 40 -7.08 20.29 12.15
CA ASN A 40 -8.47 20.06 11.74
C ASN A 40 -8.80 18.56 11.62
N LEU A 41 -7.86 17.74 11.12
CA LEU A 41 -8.04 16.28 11.02
C LEU A 41 -8.11 15.59 12.40
N GLN A 42 -7.52 16.20 13.42
CA GLN A 42 -7.55 15.73 14.81
C GLN A 42 -8.68 16.35 15.65
N SER A 43 -9.56 17.14 15.03
CA SER A 43 -10.67 17.81 15.72
C SER A 43 -11.74 16.81 16.16
N GLU A 44 -12.37 17.07 17.31
CA GLU A 44 -13.58 16.36 17.75
C GLU A 44 -14.81 16.72 16.90
N ASP A 45 -14.77 17.85 16.19
CA ASP A 45 -15.81 18.27 15.25
C ASP A 45 -15.71 17.46 13.95
N SER A 46 -16.56 16.44 13.83
CA SER A 46 -16.63 15.56 12.66
C SER A 46 -16.94 16.30 11.36
N LEU A 47 -17.70 17.40 11.40
CA LEU A 47 -17.99 18.21 10.20
C LEU A 47 -16.73 18.93 9.73
N LEU A 48 -15.91 19.42 10.65
CA LEU A 48 -14.62 20.04 10.33
C LEU A 48 -13.65 19.01 9.73
N VAL A 49 -13.61 17.80 10.28
CA VAL A 49 -12.78 16.71 9.75
C VAL A 49 -13.23 16.34 8.33
N ILE A 50 -14.53 16.10 8.13
CA ILE A 50 -15.10 15.75 6.81
C ILE A 50 -14.84 16.86 5.78
N LYS A 51 -15.00 18.13 6.18
CA LYS A 51 -14.69 19.27 5.31
C LYS A 51 -13.21 19.27 4.92
N THR A 52 -12.32 19.04 5.87
CA THR A 52 -10.87 19.01 5.63
C THR A 52 -10.46 17.86 4.69
N ILE A 53 -11.06 16.67 4.84
CA ILE A 53 -10.84 15.54 3.92
C ILE A 53 -11.28 15.90 2.49
N LYS A 54 -12.41 16.61 2.33
CA LYS A 54 -12.86 17.08 1.01
C LYS A 54 -11.88 18.08 0.38
N GLU A 55 -11.36 19.03 1.17
CA GLU A 55 -10.35 19.98 0.70
C GLU A 55 -9.04 19.28 0.28
N LEU A 56 -8.63 18.23 1.00
CA LEU A 56 -7.45 17.43 0.65
C LEU A 56 -7.62 16.66 -0.67
N ARG A 57 -8.82 16.14 -0.91
CA ARG A 57 -9.18 15.48 -2.19
C ARG A 57 -9.02 16.43 -3.38
N GLU A 58 -9.38 17.71 -3.21
CA GLU A 58 -9.29 18.72 -4.27
C GLU A 58 -7.86 19.24 -4.51
N THR A 59 -7.04 19.26 -3.46
CA THR A 59 -5.68 19.81 -3.52
C THR A 59 -4.60 18.79 -3.90
N GLY A 60 -4.83 17.49 -3.67
CA GLY A 60 -3.98 16.40 -4.15
C GLY A 60 -2.53 16.44 -3.62
N ASN A 61 -2.34 16.22 -2.32
CA ASN A 61 -1.01 16.20 -1.71
C ASN A 61 -0.75 14.88 -0.96
N SER A 62 0.15 14.06 -1.51
CA SER A 62 0.51 12.73 -1.00
C SER A 62 1.07 12.74 0.42
N SER A 63 1.65 13.86 0.87
CA SER A 63 2.24 13.96 2.22
C SER A 63 1.22 13.85 3.36
N TYR A 64 -0.08 13.94 3.05
CA TYR A 64 -1.15 13.72 4.03
C TYR A 64 -1.65 12.27 4.07
N ILE A 65 -1.24 11.39 3.15
CA ILE A 65 -1.68 9.98 3.13
C ILE A 65 -1.40 9.27 4.47
N PRO A 66 -0.20 9.36 5.08
CA PRO A 66 0.06 8.70 6.36
C PRO A 66 -0.86 9.21 7.47
N VAL A 67 -1.20 10.50 7.45
CA VAL A 67 -2.11 11.12 8.43
C VAL A 67 -3.55 10.66 8.22
N LEU A 68 -3.97 10.51 6.97
CA LEU A 68 -5.30 9.99 6.63
C LEU A 68 -5.43 8.51 7.02
N ILE A 69 -4.38 7.71 6.84
CA ILE A 69 -4.35 6.30 7.25
C ILE A 69 -4.38 6.19 8.79
N GLU A 70 -3.62 7.04 9.50
CA GLU A 70 -3.70 7.10 10.97
C GLU A 70 -5.11 7.44 11.44
N LEU A 71 -5.76 8.42 10.79
CA LEU A 71 -7.13 8.81 11.11
C LEU A 71 -8.14 7.70 10.80
N LEU A 72 -7.95 6.96 9.71
CA LEU A 72 -8.78 5.80 9.35
C LEU A 72 -8.73 4.73 10.45
N HIS A 73 -7.54 4.50 11.01
CA HIS A 73 -7.32 3.55 12.09
C HIS A 73 -7.88 4.04 13.44
N SER A 74 -7.69 5.33 13.77
CA SER A 74 -8.02 5.84 15.09
C SER A 74 -9.47 6.30 15.28
N THR A 75 -10.22 6.53 14.19
CA THR A 75 -11.60 7.05 14.27
C THR A 75 -12.64 5.94 14.37
N ASP A 76 -13.68 6.13 15.17
CA ASP A 76 -14.87 5.26 15.19
C ASP A 76 -15.99 5.77 14.27
N ASN A 77 -15.80 6.92 13.62
CA ASN A 77 -16.84 7.52 12.80
C ASN A 77 -16.88 6.88 11.39
N PRO A 78 -17.95 6.15 11.03
CA PRO A 78 -18.02 5.44 9.75
C PRO A 78 -18.07 6.38 8.55
N GLU A 79 -18.61 7.60 8.69
CA GLU A 79 -18.60 8.59 7.62
C GLU A 79 -17.18 9.07 7.34
N ILE A 80 -16.38 9.35 8.39
CA ILE A 80 -14.98 9.74 8.23
C ILE A 80 -14.19 8.63 7.55
N LYS A 81 -14.33 7.37 7.99
CA LYS A 81 -13.69 6.21 7.35
C LYS A 81 -14.03 6.13 5.87
N GLN A 82 -15.32 6.23 5.53
CA GLN A 82 -15.77 6.18 4.14
C GLN A 82 -15.17 7.31 3.29
N LYS A 83 -15.07 8.54 3.83
CA LYS A 83 -14.46 9.66 3.09
C LYS A 83 -12.98 9.44 2.85
N ILE A 84 -12.25 8.86 3.80
CA ILE A 84 -10.83 8.57 3.66
C ILE A 84 -10.61 7.49 2.59
N ILE A 85 -11.31 6.36 2.70
CA ILE A 85 -11.20 5.25 1.72
C ILE A 85 -11.50 5.77 0.32
N ARG A 86 -12.59 6.53 0.16
CA ARG A 86 -12.94 7.13 -1.13
C ARG A 86 -11.85 8.08 -1.66
N LEU A 87 -11.23 8.87 -0.80
CA LEU A 87 -10.12 9.75 -1.21
C LEU A 87 -8.95 8.91 -1.72
N LEU A 88 -8.55 7.87 -0.97
CA LEU A 88 -7.44 6.98 -1.31
C LEU A 88 -7.70 6.19 -2.61
N GLY A 89 -8.94 5.73 -2.82
CA GLY A 89 -9.36 5.02 -4.03
C GLY A 89 -9.53 5.92 -5.26
N GLU A 90 -9.40 7.24 -5.14
CA GLU A 90 -9.51 8.17 -6.27
C GLU A 90 -8.18 8.88 -6.58
N LEU A 91 -7.09 8.49 -5.91
CA LEU A 91 -5.76 9.06 -6.13
C LEU A 91 -5.26 8.84 -7.56
N LYS A 92 -4.50 9.81 -8.08
CA LYS A 92 -3.95 9.78 -9.45
C LYS A 92 -2.46 10.08 -9.52
N TYR A 93 -1.80 10.24 -8.38
CA TYR A 93 -0.39 10.58 -8.29
C TYR A 93 0.42 9.39 -7.75
N SER A 94 1.45 8.99 -8.48
CA SER A 94 2.23 7.78 -8.21
C SER A 94 3.10 7.87 -6.95
N ASP A 95 3.38 9.07 -6.44
CA ASP A 95 4.06 9.26 -5.15
C ASP A 95 3.19 8.87 -3.94
N ALA A 96 1.91 8.52 -4.15
CA ALA A 96 1.06 7.86 -3.16
C ALA A 96 1.43 6.38 -2.92
N ILE A 97 1.93 5.69 -3.96
CA ILE A 97 2.17 4.24 -3.96
C ILE A 97 3.01 3.80 -2.75
N PRO A 98 4.22 4.34 -2.51
CA PRO A 98 5.04 3.89 -1.38
C PRO A 98 4.34 4.10 -0.03
N ARG A 99 3.57 5.19 0.11
CA ARG A 99 2.87 5.51 1.37
C ARG A 99 1.72 4.55 1.67
N ILE A 100 1.03 4.05 0.64
CA ILE A 100 -0.02 3.02 0.77
C ILE A 100 0.62 1.66 1.06
N VAL A 101 1.69 1.32 0.35
CA VAL A 101 2.43 0.06 0.56
C VAL A 101 2.98 -0.03 1.99
N ASP A 102 3.58 1.04 2.51
CA ASP A 102 4.07 1.09 3.89
C ASP A 102 2.96 0.77 4.89
N ALA A 103 1.74 1.26 4.65
CA ALA A 103 0.59 0.97 5.50
C ALA A 103 0.09 -0.48 5.37
N ILE A 104 0.09 -1.04 4.17
CA ILE A 104 -0.26 -2.46 3.93
C ILE A 104 0.69 -3.39 4.69
N GLN A 105 1.97 -3.04 4.78
CA GLN A 105 3.00 -3.83 5.46
C GLN A 105 3.02 -3.62 6.98
N ASP A 106 2.41 -2.54 7.49
CA ASP A 106 2.34 -2.25 8.91
C ASP A 106 1.20 -3.03 9.58
N LYS A 107 1.57 -3.97 10.46
CA LYS A 107 0.65 -4.79 11.25
C LYS A 107 -0.30 -3.98 12.13
N LYS A 108 0.04 -2.71 12.41
CA LYS A 108 -0.86 -1.77 13.08
C LYS A 108 -2.21 -1.67 12.36
N TYR A 109 -2.21 -1.66 11.04
CA TYR A 109 -3.42 -1.44 10.22
C TYR A 109 -4.08 -2.74 9.76
N ALA A 110 -3.86 -3.85 10.48
CA ALA A 110 -4.43 -5.15 10.12
C ALA A 110 -5.97 -5.13 10.03
N SER A 111 -6.66 -4.28 10.82
CA SER A 111 -8.12 -4.11 10.75
C SER A 111 -8.61 -3.35 9.51
N GLU A 112 -7.73 -2.56 8.88
CA GLU A 112 -8.01 -1.78 7.67
C GLU A 112 -7.37 -2.40 6.42
N LEU A 113 -6.69 -3.55 6.55
CA LEU A 113 -5.87 -4.14 5.48
C LEU A 113 -6.69 -4.40 4.21
N LYS A 114 -7.93 -4.88 4.35
CA LYS A 114 -8.82 -5.09 3.20
C LYS A 114 -9.07 -3.78 2.44
N GLU A 115 -9.42 -2.72 3.15
CA GLU A 115 -9.69 -1.40 2.57
C GLU A 115 -8.41 -0.77 1.98
N LEU A 116 -7.24 -0.96 2.62
CA LEU A 116 -5.96 -0.48 2.11
C LEU A 116 -5.53 -1.20 0.81
N VAL A 117 -5.83 -2.49 0.70
CA VAL A 117 -5.56 -3.27 -0.52
C VAL A 117 -6.58 -2.91 -1.62
N SER A 118 -7.87 -2.72 -1.29
CA SER A 118 -8.88 -2.40 -2.30
C SER A 118 -8.60 -1.07 -3.00
N VAL A 119 -8.16 -0.05 -2.26
CA VAL A 119 -7.85 1.26 -2.86
C VAL A 119 -6.73 1.19 -3.90
N CYS A 120 -5.88 0.17 -3.88
CA CYS A 120 -4.79 0.00 -4.85
C CYS A 120 -5.30 -0.28 -6.27
N TRP A 121 -6.38 -1.06 -6.43
CA TRP A 121 -6.97 -1.27 -7.76
C TRP A 121 -8.02 -0.19 -8.09
N GLU A 122 -8.71 0.38 -7.09
CA GLU A 122 -9.70 1.44 -7.29
C GLU A 122 -9.09 2.72 -7.85
N ASN A 123 -7.89 3.09 -7.39
CA ASN A 123 -7.23 4.33 -7.80
C ASN A 123 -6.61 4.24 -9.19
N GLY A 124 -6.41 3.03 -9.72
CA GLY A 124 -5.83 2.78 -11.05
C GLY A 124 -4.35 3.16 -11.17
N LEU A 125 -3.63 3.30 -10.06
CA LEU A 125 -2.17 3.42 -10.05
C LEU A 125 -1.53 2.04 -10.30
N ASP A 126 -0.35 2.04 -10.90
CA ASP A 126 0.36 0.79 -11.19
C ASP A 126 1.22 0.33 -10.00
N PHE A 127 0.81 -0.78 -9.36
CA PHE A 127 1.53 -1.40 -8.25
C PHE A 127 2.44 -2.56 -8.69
N SER A 128 2.75 -2.69 -9.99
CA SER A 128 3.56 -3.80 -10.55
C SER A 128 4.89 -4.04 -9.86
N GLN A 129 5.54 -2.99 -9.35
CA GLN A 129 6.80 -3.09 -8.61
C GLN A 129 6.67 -3.85 -7.27
N TYR A 130 5.45 -4.03 -6.79
CA TYR A 130 5.12 -4.69 -5.53
C TYR A 130 4.41 -6.03 -5.76
N LEU A 131 4.56 -6.67 -6.94
CA LEU A 131 3.94 -7.95 -7.26
C LEU A 131 4.10 -8.99 -6.14
N SER A 132 5.32 -9.18 -5.62
CA SER A 132 5.55 -10.16 -4.53
C SER A 132 4.75 -9.84 -3.26
N LEU A 133 4.55 -8.57 -2.90
CA LEU A 133 3.72 -8.21 -1.74
C LEU A 133 2.28 -8.69 -1.92
N PHE A 134 1.68 -8.45 -3.09
CA PHE A 134 0.30 -8.85 -3.33
C PHE A 134 0.15 -10.37 -3.46
N VAL A 135 1.14 -11.06 -4.04
CA VAL A 135 1.19 -12.54 -4.05
C VAL A 135 1.17 -13.10 -2.63
N ASP A 136 1.93 -12.49 -1.72
CA ASP A 136 2.00 -12.90 -0.31
C ASP A 136 0.66 -12.68 0.39
N LEU A 137 -0.01 -11.56 0.10
CA LEU A 137 -1.34 -11.30 0.63
C LEU A 137 -2.37 -12.35 0.16
N VAL A 138 -2.32 -12.79 -1.10
CA VAL A 138 -3.20 -13.86 -1.59
C VAL A 138 -2.95 -15.17 -0.85
N ILE A 139 -1.67 -15.52 -0.65
CA ILE A 139 -1.28 -16.78 0.03
C ILE A 139 -1.66 -16.74 1.51
N GLU A 140 -1.31 -15.67 2.23
CA GLU A 140 -1.27 -15.65 3.70
C GLU A 140 -2.52 -15.06 4.36
N SER A 141 -3.27 -14.18 3.69
CA SER A 141 -4.34 -13.39 4.35
C SER A 141 -5.72 -14.08 4.36
N GLU A 142 -6.67 -13.60 5.14
CA GLU A 142 -8.07 -14.07 5.04
C GLU A 142 -8.63 -13.86 3.62
N PHE A 143 -9.63 -14.66 3.23
CA PHE A 143 -10.15 -14.71 1.85
C PHE A 143 -10.47 -13.32 1.26
N MET A 144 -11.09 -12.43 2.04
CA MET A 144 -11.45 -11.09 1.55
C MET A 144 -10.23 -10.25 1.19
N VAL A 145 -9.15 -10.29 1.98
CA VAL A 145 -7.91 -9.57 1.67
C VAL A 145 -7.21 -10.22 0.47
N ALA A 146 -7.21 -11.55 0.42
CA ALA A 146 -6.67 -12.31 -0.71
C ALA A 146 -7.39 -11.97 -2.03
N PHE A 147 -8.70 -11.78 -1.99
CA PHE A 147 -9.48 -11.39 -3.17
C PHE A 147 -9.13 -9.99 -3.65
N GLU A 148 -9.03 -9.00 -2.76
CA GLU A 148 -8.61 -7.64 -3.15
C GLU A 148 -7.19 -7.65 -3.72
N ALA A 149 -6.25 -8.40 -3.12
CA ALA A 149 -4.88 -8.51 -3.59
C ALA A 149 -4.80 -9.21 -4.96
N PHE A 150 -5.63 -10.24 -5.18
CA PHE A 150 -5.80 -10.86 -6.50
C PHE A 150 -6.23 -9.82 -7.55
N THR A 151 -7.25 -9.00 -7.24
CA THR A 151 -7.73 -7.96 -8.16
C THR A 151 -6.67 -6.91 -8.45
N VAL A 152 -5.82 -6.54 -7.48
CA VAL A 152 -4.66 -5.67 -7.74
C VAL A 152 -3.71 -6.30 -8.75
N ILE A 153 -3.36 -7.57 -8.59
CA ILE A 153 -2.45 -8.28 -9.52
C ILE A 153 -3.06 -8.36 -10.92
N GLU A 154 -4.35 -8.66 -11.02
CA GLU A 154 -5.07 -8.74 -12.30
C GLU A 154 -5.04 -7.40 -13.08
N ASN A 155 -4.99 -6.27 -12.36
CA ASN A 155 -4.96 -4.93 -12.95
C ASN A 155 -3.53 -4.37 -13.12
N MET A 156 -2.48 -5.15 -12.84
CA MET A 156 -1.10 -4.73 -13.07
C MET A 156 -0.83 -4.53 -14.57
N SER A 157 -0.27 -3.37 -14.90
CA SER A 157 -0.03 -2.96 -16.28
C SER A 157 1.39 -2.46 -16.52
N GLY A 158 2.24 -2.54 -15.51
CA GLY A 158 3.65 -2.15 -15.57
C GLY A 158 4.56 -3.23 -16.14
N LYS A 159 5.78 -2.82 -16.45
CA LYS A 159 6.84 -3.74 -16.87
C LYS A 159 7.35 -4.56 -15.69
N ILE A 160 7.20 -5.88 -15.77
CA ILE A 160 7.71 -6.84 -14.79
C ILE A 160 8.68 -7.80 -15.47
N ASP A 161 9.84 -8.03 -14.85
CA ASP A 161 10.84 -8.97 -15.35
C ASP A 161 10.32 -10.42 -15.35
N ASP A 162 10.60 -11.18 -16.41
CA ASP A 162 10.08 -12.55 -16.56
C ASP A 162 10.66 -13.53 -15.54
N ALA A 163 11.92 -13.34 -15.09
CA ALA A 163 12.47 -14.16 -14.02
C ALA A 163 11.80 -13.84 -12.69
N TYR A 164 11.47 -12.57 -12.44
CA TYR A 164 10.72 -12.18 -11.25
C TYR A 164 9.28 -12.73 -11.27
N LYS A 165 8.59 -12.73 -12.41
CA LYS A 165 7.29 -13.42 -12.57
C LYS A 165 7.40 -14.92 -12.29
N ALA A 166 8.41 -15.58 -12.86
CA ALA A 166 8.62 -17.01 -12.67
C ALA A 166 8.86 -17.36 -11.19
N GLU A 167 9.61 -16.53 -10.46
CA GLU A 167 9.79 -16.67 -9.01
C GLU A 167 8.44 -16.67 -8.26
N GLN A 168 7.55 -15.73 -8.61
CA GLN A 168 6.23 -15.65 -7.97
C GLN A 168 5.33 -16.84 -8.33
N VAL A 169 5.41 -17.34 -9.56
CA VAL A 169 4.68 -18.55 -9.98
C VAL A 169 5.15 -19.78 -9.19
N GLU A 170 6.44 -19.95 -8.97
CA GLU A 170 6.95 -21.06 -8.13
C GLU A 170 6.51 -20.91 -6.67
N LYS A 171 6.46 -19.67 -6.15
CA LYS A 171 5.90 -19.39 -4.81
C LYS A 171 4.42 -19.80 -4.70
N ILE A 172 3.61 -19.50 -5.71
CA ILE A 172 2.20 -19.87 -5.79
C ILE A 172 2.02 -21.39 -5.83
N LYS A 173 2.78 -22.09 -6.69
CA LYS A 173 2.72 -23.56 -6.78
C LYS A 173 3.04 -24.23 -5.45
N ALA A 174 4.06 -23.75 -4.75
CA ALA A 174 4.40 -24.26 -3.42
C ALA A 174 3.27 -24.01 -2.41
N ALA A 175 2.62 -22.85 -2.45
CA ALA A 175 1.49 -22.54 -1.58
C ALA A 175 0.26 -23.44 -1.84
N MET A 176 -0.01 -23.81 -3.10
CA MET A 176 -1.11 -24.68 -3.50
C MET A 176 -1.07 -26.08 -2.86
N GLU A 177 0.10 -26.55 -2.43
CA GLU A 177 0.23 -27.84 -1.73
C GLU A 177 -0.49 -27.87 -0.37
N THR A 178 -0.69 -26.70 0.25
CA THR A 178 -1.22 -26.56 1.61
C THR A 178 -2.37 -25.57 1.74
N ALA A 179 -2.71 -24.86 0.66
CA ALA A 179 -3.74 -23.84 0.67
C ALA A 179 -5.15 -24.40 0.94
N PRO A 180 -6.03 -23.62 1.63
CA PRO A 180 -7.41 -24.01 1.82
C PRO A 180 -8.17 -24.02 0.48
N ALA A 181 -9.15 -24.91 0.35
CA ALA A 181 -9.90 -25.13 -0.89
C ALA A 181 -10.53 -23.84 -1.47
N GLU A 182 -10.97 -22.92 -0.60
CA GLU A 182 -11.57 -21.64 -1.00
C GLU A 182 -10.58 -20.70 -1.72
N LYS A 183 -9.27 -20.85 -1.50
CA LYS A 183 -8.24 -20.03 -2.16
C LYS A 183 -7.63 -20.71 -3.39
N MET A 184 -7.87 -22.00 -3.59
CA MET A 184 -7.25 -22.75 -4.69
C MET A 184 -7.54 -22.13 -6.05
N SER A 185 -8.77 -21.66 -6.28
CA SER A 185 -9.12 -21.00 -7.54
C SER A 185 -8.34 -19.71 -7.76
N LEU A 186 -8.12 -18.89 -6.72
CA LEU A 186 -7.33 -17.66 -6.83
C LEU A 186 -5.87 -17.98 -7.19
N LEU A 187 -5.28 -18.98 -6.54
CA LEU A 187 -3.89 -19.39 -6.79
C LEU A 187 -3.70 -19.98 -8.19
N GLU A 188 -4.61 -20.85 -8.64
CA GLU A 188 -4.61 -21.41 -9.99
C GLU A 188 -4.75 -20.34 -11.07
N ASP A 189 -5.53 -19.29 -10.82
CA ASP A 189 -5.69 -18.19 -11.76
C ASP A 189 -4.47 -17.27 -11.75
N LEU A 190 -3.87 -16.97 -10.60
CA LEU A 190 -2.62 -16.21 -10.54
C LEU A 190 -1.45 -16.94 -11.23
N GLU A 191 -1.36 -18.27 -11.12
CA GLU A 191 -0.36 -19.08 -11.83
C GLU A 191 -0.40 -18.83 -13.35
N LYS A 192 -1.61 -18.60 -13.90
CA LYS A 192 -1.84 -18.34 -15.33
C LYS A 192 -1.70 -16.86 -15.69
N ILE A 193 -2.18 -15.96 -14.84
CA ILE A 193 -2.23 -14.51 -15.12
C ILE A 193 -0.84 -13.87 -15.03
N ILE A 194 -0.05 -14.21 -13.99
CA ILE A 194 1.24 -13.55 -13.73
C ILE A 194 2.20 -13.61 -14.94
N PRO A 195 2.39 -14.76 -15.62
CA PRO A 195 3.20 -14.83 -16.84
C PRO A 195 2.73 -13.88 -17.95
N GLU A 196 1.41 -13.68 -18.06
CA GLU A 196 0.77 -12.89 -19.11
C GLU A 196 0.71 -11.38 -18.82
N ILE A 197 1.10 -10.92 -17.62
CA ILE A 197 1.19 -9.49 -17.30
C ILE A 197 2.16 -8.82 -18.29
N ARG A 198 1.68 -7.82 -19.00
CA ARG A 198 2.45 -7.08 -20.01
C ARG A 198 2.34 -5.60 -19.72
N GLU A 199 3.43 -4.89 -20.01
CA GLU A 199 3.42 -3.43 -20.00
C GLU A 199 2.36 -2.93 -20.98
N GLN A 200 1.32 -2.26 -20.48
CA GLN A 200 0.35 -1.57 -21.31
C GLN A 200 0.87 -0.17 -21.56
N THR A 201 1.44 0.07 -22.74
CA THR A 201 1.74 1.43 -23.16
C THR A 201 0.41 2.14 -23.39
N GLU A 202 0.06 3.13 -22.55
CA GLU A 202 -1.15 3.93 -22.72
C GLU A 202 -1.31 4.35 -24.19
N GLN A 203 -2.37 3.86 -24.83
CA GLN A 203 -2.84 4.51 -26.05
C GLN A 203 -3.30 5.90 -25.62
N GLN A 204 -2.53 6.92 -26.00
CA GLN A 204 -2.95 8.31 -25.94
C GLN A 204 -4.28 8.42 -26.71
N PHE A 205 -5.39 8.55 -25.98
CA PHE A 205 -6.67 8.98 -26.53
C PHE A 205 -6.81 10.50 -26.41
#